data_AF-A0AA38J4V8-F1
#
_entry.id   AF-A0AA38J4V8-F1
#
_cell.length_a   1.000
_cell.length_b   1.000
_cell.length_c   1.000
_cell.angle_alpha   90.00
_cell.angle_beta   90.00
_cell.angle_gamma   90.00
#
_symmetry.space_group_name_H-M   'P 1'
#
loop_
_entity.id
_entity.type
_entity.pdbx_description
1 polymer ?
#
loop_
_entity_poly.entity_id
_entity_poly.type
_entity_poly.pdbx_seq_one_letter_code
_entity_poly.pdbx_strand_id
1 'polypeptide(L)'
;MKSKVKTPKLKIKEYKDPGYNKYVVVTDPWSKPSTSDGHGRREDPKMAKERFANTIGGWFERMTGKRVEAIYFQNTSEFIIVELDNSVNVNLILGAHHTRDFFKNSTREDISEIYLYDYLHQGCPNTILKWESVSPSYDKADLTNLRVKEKEDYPPPQKPKSSKPPTHFAQPLSAEVQELVIARRASYEESLPIE
;
A
#
# COMPACT_ATOMS: atom_id res chain seq x y z
N MET A 1 24.15 -45.51 24.42
CA MET A 1 24.38 -44.11 23.99
C MET A 1 23.34 -43.76 22.92
N LYS A 2 22.39 -42.86 23.20
CA LYS A 2 21.41 -42.40 22.19
C LYS A 2 22.02 -41.23 21.42
N SER A 3 22.23 -41.38 20.11
CA SER A 3 22.70 -40.29 19.26
C SER A 3 21.59 -39.22 19.16
N LYS A 4 21.93 -37.97 19.47
CA LYS A 4 21.04 -36.82 19.24
C LYS A 4 21.02 -36.56 17.74
N VAL A 5 19.93 -36.93 17.08
CA VAL A 5 19.63 -36.49 15.71
C VAL A 5 19.50 -34.96 15.74
N LYS A 6 20.50 -34.25 15.20
CA LYS A 6 20.42 -32.79 15.03
C LYS A 6 19.45 -32.54 13.87
N THR A 7 18.29 -31.99 14.17
CA THR A 7 17.35 -31.49 13.16
C THR A 7 18.09 -30.47 12.27
N PRO A 8 18.02 -30.59 10.92
CA PRO A 8 18.66 -29.63 10.05
C PRO A 8 18.03 -28.25 10.29
N LYS A 9 18.85 -27.26 10.65
CA LYS A 9 18.40 -25.86 10.67
C LYS A 9 18.19 -25.44 9.21
N LEU A 10 16.94 -25.39 8.78
CA LEU A 10 16.56 -24.73 7.52
C LEU A 10 17.13 -23.31 7.55
N LYS A 11 18.10 -23.03 6.67
CA LYS A 11 18.58 -21.66 6.48
C LYS A 11 17.46 -20.90 5.79
N ILE A 12 16.89 -19.93 6.49
CA ILE A 12 15.97 -18.96 5.88
C ILE A 12 16.77 -18.23 4.80
N LYS A 13 16.23 -18.18 3.58
CA LYS A 13 16.87 -17.49 2.47
C LYS A 13 16.66 -16.00 2.67
N GLU A 14 17.76 -15.27 2.77
CA GLU A 14 17.76 -13.81 2.81
C GLU A 14 18.06 -13.26 1.41
N TYR A 15 17.29 -12.27 1.00
CA TYR A 15 17.44 -11.57 -0.27
C TYR A 15 18.14 -10.22 -0.04
N LYS A 16 19.00 -9.85 -0.98
CA LYS A 16 19.62 -8.51 -0.99
C LYS A 16 18.70 -7.56 -1.71
N ASP A 17 18.23 -6.53 -1.02
CA ASP A 17 17.49 -5.43 -1.64
C ASP A 17 18.44 -4.70 -2.61
N PRO A 18 18.14 -4.67 -3.92
CA PRO A 18 18.97 -3.96 -4.87
C PRO A 18 18.91 -2.42 -4.69
N GLY A 19 17.93 -1.91 -3.95
CA GLY A 19 17.79 -0.49 -3.62
C GLY A 19 17.34 0.40 -4.79
N TYR A 20 16.97 -0.18 -5.95
CA TYR A 20 16.51 0.59 -7.10
C TYR A 20 15.04 1.02 -6.98
N ASN A 21 14.23 0.21 -6.30
CA ASN A 21 12.80 0.44 -6.09
C ASN A 21 12.47 0.23 -4.62
N LYS A 22 11.40 0.88 -4.16
CA LYS A 22 10.82 0.69 -2.84
C LYS A 22 9.50 -0.07 -2.97
N TYR A 23 9.23 -0.93 -2.01
CA TYR A 23 8.01 -1.73 -1.99
C TYR A 23 7.26 -1.46 -0.69
N VAL A 24 5.95 -1.25 -0.82
CA VAL A 24 5.06 -1.15 0.34
C VAL A 24 3.93 -2.17 0.22
N VAL A 25 3.43 -2.63 1.35
CA VAL A 25 2.26 -3.48 1.45
C VAL A 25 1.08 -2.63 1.86
N VAL A 26 -0.01 -2.71 1.11
CA VAL A 26 -1.29 -2.08 1.47
C VAL A 26 -2.24 -3.19 1.91
N THR A 27 -2.62 -3.20 3.17
CA THR A 27 -3.62 -4.13 3.72
C THR A 27 -4.99 -3.48 3.67
N ASP A 28 -6.02 -4.29 3.40
CA ASP A 28 -7.39 -3.83 3.18
C ASP A 28 -7.46 -2.66 2.18
N PRO A 29 -6.92 -2.83 0.95
CA PRO A 29 -6.97 -1.78 -0.04
C PRO A 29 -8.44 -1.48 -0.37
N TRP A 30 -8.80 -0.20 -0.31
CA TRP A 30 -10.17 0.25 -0.54
C TRP A 30 -10.69 -0.06 -1.96
N SER A 31 -9.77 -0.32 -2.90
CA SER A 31 -10.03 -0.77 -4.27
C SER A 31 -9.39 -2.13 -4.51
N LYS A 32 -10.09 -3.01 -5.24
CA LYS A 32 -9.61 -4.31 -5.71
C LYS A 32 -10.03 -4.52 -7.17
N PRO A 33 -9.32 -5.37 -7.94
CA PRO A 33 -9.79 -5.76 -9.26
C PRO A 33 -11.18 -6.39 -9.16
N SER A 34 -12.18 -5.76 -9.78
CA SER A 34 -13.56 -6.24 -9.79
C SER A 34 -14.10 -6.15 -11.20
N THR A 35 -14.59 -7.28 -11.74
CA THR A 35 -15.26 -7.35 -13.04
C THR A 35 -16.73 -6.92 -12.97
N SER A 36 -17.19 -6.46 -11.81
CA SER A 36 -18.51 -5.82 -11.67
C SER A 36 -18.32 -4.32 -11.83
N ASP A 37 -19.03 -3.72 -12.78
CA ASP A 37 -19.04 -2.28 -13.02
C ASP A 37 -19.95 -1.51 -12.03
N GLY A 38 -20.53 -2.20 -11.04
CA GLY A 38 -21.47 -1.62 -10.08
C GLY A 38 -22.87 -1.37 -10.66
N HIS A 39 -23.08 -1.59 -11.95
CA HIS A 39 -24.36 -1.46 -12.66
C HIS A 39 -24.92 -2.81 -13.13
N GLY A 40 -24.35 -3.90 -12.62
CA GLY A 40 -24.79 -5.27 -12.92
C GLY A 40 -24.31 -5.80 -14.27
N ARG A 41 -23.43 -5.07 -14.98
CA ARG A 41 -22.79 -5.62 -16.18
C ARG A 41 -21.42 -6.16 -15.82
N ARG A 42 -21.10 -7.30 -16.44
CA ARG A 42 -19.76 -7.87 -16.36
C ARG A 42 -18.85 -7.08 -17.27
N GLU A 43 -17.87 -6.43 -16.68
CA GLU A 43 -16.81 -5.76 -17.41
C GLU A 43 -15.75 -6.76 -17.88
N ASP A 44 -15.07 -6.41 -18.97
CA ASP A 44 -13.87 -7.11 -19.42
C ASP A 44 -12.78 -7.13 -18.32
N PRO A 45 -12.19 -8.30 -17.99
CA PRO A 45 -11.20 -8.42 -16.93
C PRO A 45 -9.95 -7.54 -17.11
N LYS A 46 -9.56 -7.21 -18.34
CA LYS A 46 -8.42 -6.32 -18.60
C LYS A 46 -8.75 -4.89 -18.19
N MET A 47 -9.94 -4.41 -18.54
CA MET A 47 -10.40 -3.07 -18.15
C MET A 47 -10.56 -2.95 -16.63
N ALA A 48 -11.09 -4.00 -15.99
CA ALA A 48 -11.19 -4.04 -14.53
C ALA A 48 -9.81 -3.91 -13.83
N LYS A 49 -8.78 -4.59 -14.36
CA LYS A 49 -7.40 -4.50 -13.86
C LYS A 49 -6.80 -3.11 -14.09
N GLU A 50 -7.00 -2.55 -15.28
CA GLU A 50 -6.51 -1.21 -15.62
C GLU A 50 -7.15 -0.15 -14.72
N ARG A 51 -8.47 -0.16 -14.53
CA ARG A 51 -9.15 0.74 -13.59
C ARG A 51 -8.62 0.59 -12.18
N PHE A 52 -8.46 -0.64 -11.70
CA PHE A 52 -7.87 -0.91 -10.38
C PHE A 52 -6.46 -0.31 -10.26
N ALA A 53 -5.59 -0.56 -11.25
CA ALA A 53 -4.22 -0.05 -11.29
C ALA A 53 -4.19 1.47 -11.26
N ASN A 54 -5.04 2.11 -12.08
CA ASN A 54 -5.13 3.56 -12.17
C ASN A 54 -5.67 4.20 -10.90
N THR A 55 -6.60 3.51 -10.25
CA THR A 55 -7.19 3.94 -8.99
C THR A 55 -6.16 3.94 -7.85
N ILE A 56 -5.46 2.82 -7.66
CA ILE A 56 -4.42 2.70 -6.63
C ILE A 56 -3.23 3.60 -6.96
N GLY A 57 -2.77 3.56 -8.22
CA GLY A 57 -1.62 4.36 -8.63
C GLY A 57 -1.89 5.85 -8.48
N GLY A 58 -3.06 6.33 -8.87
CA GLY A 58 -3.40 7.74 -8.70
C GLY A 58 -3.56 8.15 -7.24
N TRP A 59 -4.06 7.26 -6.37
CA TRP A 59 -4.04 7.49 -4.92
C TRP A 59 -2.61 7.71 -4.39
N PHE A 60 -1.66 6.86 -4.80
CA PHE A 60 -0.24 7.04 -4.45
C PHE A 60 0.37 8.30 -5.07
N GLU A 61 0.00 8.68 -6.29
CA GLU A 61 0.46 9.93 -6.88
C GLU A 61 -0.07 11.15 -6.11
N ARG A 62 -1.31 11.13 -5.62
CA ARG A 62 -1.82 12.17 -4.71
C ARG A 62 -1.05 12.22 -3.40
N MET A 63 -0.69 11.08 -2.80
CA MET A 63 0.06 11.06 -1.54
C MET A 63 1.51 11.53 -1.70
N THR A 64 2.18 11.10 -2.77
CA THR A 64 3.64 11.20 -2.90
C THR A 64 4.07 12.28 -3.90
N GLY A 65 3.21 12.63 -4.86
CA GLY A 65 3.55 13.42 -6.05
C GLY A 65 4.36 12.63 -7.09
N LYS A 66 4.40 11.29 -6.98
CA LYS A 66 5.16 10.40 -7.85
C LYS A 66 4.28 9.24 -8.32
N ARG A 67 4.56 8.77 -9.54
CA ARG A 67 3.87 7.61 -10.12
C ARG A 67 4.30 6.32 -9.44
N VAL A 68 3.38 5.37 -9.46
CA VAL A 68 3.62 3.98 -9.09
C VAL A 68 4.17 3.24 -10.31
N GLU A 69 5.20 2.42 -10.11
CA GLU A 69 5.83 1.64 -11.17
C GLU A 69 5.00 0.37 -11.48
N ALA A 70 4.59 -0.34 -10.43
CA ALA A 70 3.77 -1.54 -10.55
C ALA A 70 2.95 -1.81 -9.30
N ILE A 71 1.84 -2.52 -9.48
CA ILE A 71 1.00 -3.03 -8.40
C ILE A 71 0.91 -4.54 -8.55
N TYR A 72 1.24 -5.26 -7.48
CA TYR A 72 1.14 -6.69 -7.40
C TYR A 72 -0.07 -7.08 -6.57
N PHE A 73 -0.86 -8.02 -7.06
CA PHE A 73 -2.07 -8.46 -6.38
C PHE A 73 -2.39 -9.94 -6.61
N GLN A 74 -3.27 -10.47 -5.77
CA GLN A 74 -3.93 -11.77 -5.94
C GLN A 74 -5.40 -11.61 -5.59
N ASN A 75 -6.30 -12.23 -6.36
CA ASN A 75 -7.75 -12.12 -6.10
C ASN A 75 -8.17 -12.62 -4.70
N THR A 76 -7.41 -13.58 -4.15
CA THR A 76 -7.68 -14.19 -2.84
C THR A 76 -6.97 -13.48 -1.69
N SER A 77 -6.14 -12.49 -1.96
CA SER A 77 -5.37 -11.77 -0.94
C SER A 77 -6.15 -10.57 -0.40
N GLU A 78 -5.96 -10.30 0.88
CA GLU A 78 -6.47 -9.11 1.56
C GLU A 78 -5.49 -7.92 1.49
N PHE A 79 -4.34 -8.12 0.86
CA PHE A 79 -3.34 -7.08 0.65
C PHE A 79 -2.79 -7.08 -0.77
N ILE A 80 -2.23 -5.93 -1.16
CA ILE A 80 -1.50 -5.71 -2.40
C ILE A 80 -0.08 -5.22 -2.08
N ILE A 81 0.83 -5.35 -3.03
CA ILE A 81 2.18 -4.77 -2.94
C ILE A 81 2.27 -3.67 -3.99
N VAL A 82 2.79 -2.51 -3.61
CA VAL A 82 2.97 -1.36 -4.51
C VAL A 82 4.45 -1.09 -4.64
N GLU A 83 4.93 -1.02 -5.88
CA GLU A 83 6.30 -0.67 -6.23
C GLU A 83 6.41 0.81 -6.59
N LEU A 84 7.39 1.45 -5.98
CA LEU A 84 7.62 2.87 -6.02
C LEU A 84 9.07 3.13 -6.44
N ASP A 85 9.27 4.24 -7.14
CA ASP A 85 10.61 4.75 -7.42
C ASP A 85 11.38 5.01 -6.11
N ASN A 86 12.69 4.78 -6.12
CA ASN A 86 13.53 4.95 -4.92
C ASN A 86 13.57 6.40 -4.40
N SER A 87 13.25 7.42 -5.21
CA SER A 87 13.14 8.79 -4.71
C SER A 87 11.96 9.02 -3.76
N VAL A 88 10.98 8.11 -3.70
CA VAL A 88 9.82 8.25 -2.81
C VAL A 88 10.22 8.06 -1.35
N ASN A 89 9.93 9.05 -0.50
CA ASN A 89 10.07 8.91 0.95
C ASN A 89 8.86 8.15 1.52
N VAL A 90 8.99 6.82 1.63
CA VAL A 90 7.92 5.95 2.12
C VAL A 90 7.50 6.26 3.54
N ASN A 91 8.39 6.77 4.41
CA ASN A 91 8.05 7.10 5.79
C ASN A 91 6.91 8.13 5.90
N LEU A 92 6.68 8.92 4.85
CA LEU A 92 5.57 9.88 4.79
C LEU A 92 4.19 9.23 4.66
N ILE A 93 4.14 8.04 4.06
CA ILE A 93 2.90 7.33 3.72
C ILE A 93 2.71 6.03 4.53
N LEU A 94 3.63 5.67 5.43
CA LEU A 94 3.45 4.51 6.30
C LEU A 94 2.43 4.84 7.40
N GLY A 95 1.49 3.92 7.64
CA GLY A 95 0.46 4.05 8.67
C GLY A 95 -0.96 3.74 8.16
N ALA A 96 -1.95 4.09 8.98
CA ALA A 96 -3.37 3.91 8.66
C ALA A 96 -3.92 5.10 7.86
N HIS A 97 -4.57 4.81 6.74
CA HIS A 97 -5.26 5.78 5.89
C HIS A 97 -6.76 5.55 5.96
N HIS A 98 -7.46 6.50 6.57
CA HIS A 98 -8.90 6.44 6.74
C HIS A 98 -9.60 7.01 5.51
N THR A 99 -10.41 6.20 4.83
CA THR A 99 -11.07 6.60 3.58
C THR A 99 -11.92 7.85 3.76
N ARG A 100 -12.59 8.00 4.90
CA ARG A 100 -13.36 9.21 5.27
C ARG A 100 -12.50 10.49 5.23
N ASP A 101 -11.21 10.40 5.56
CA ASP A 101 -10.34 11.57 5.71
C ASP A 101 -9.78 12.00 4.35
N PHE A 102 -9.38 11.05 3.49
CA PHE A 102 -8.67 11.34 2.26
C PHE A 102 -9.54 11.32 0.99
N PHE A 103 -10.76 10.79 1.05
CA PHE A 103 -11.72 11.00 -0.02
C PHE A 103 -12.49 12.31 0.18
N LYS A 104 -12.74 12.99 -0.93
CA LYS A 104 -13.66 14.13 -1.03
C LYS A 104 -15.09 13.64 -0.74
N ASN A 105 -15.74 14.22 0.27
CA ASN A 105 -17.15 13.99 0.62
C ASN A 105 -17.52 12.51 0.87
N SER A 106 -16.63 11.74 1.50
CA SER A 106 -16.85 10.31 1.74
C SER A 106 -17.44 10.04 3.11
N THR A 107 -18.42 9.12 3.16
CA THR A 107 -18.95 8.52 4.38
C THR A 107 -18.33 7.15 4.66
N ARG A 108 -17.35 6.70 3.86
CA ARG A 108 -16.74 5.38 3.98
C ARG A 108 -15.84 5.30 5.21
N GLU A 109 -16.09 4.30 6.04
CA GLU A 109 -15.31 4.08 7.26
C GLU A 109 -14.10 3.14 7.06
N ASP A 110 -13.92 2.63 5.84
CA ASP A 110 -12.83 1.71 5.51
C ASP A 110 -11.46 2.33 5.81
N ILE A 111 -10.54 1.51 6.31
CA ILE A 111 -9.17 1.92 6.66
C ILE A 111 -8.23 1.00 5.90
N SER A 112 -7.38 1.60 5.05
CA SER A 112 -6.28 0.90 4.40
C SER A 112 -4.99 1.20 5.16
N GLU A 113 -4.19 0.21 5.49
CA GLU A 113 -2.93 0.41 6.21
C GLU A 113 -1.74 0.13 5.30
N ILE A 114 -0.74 1.01 5.33
CA ILE A 114 0.47 0.92 4.49
C ILE A 114 1.67 0.61 5.37
N TYR A 115 2.36 -0.46 5.02
CA TYR A 115 3.56 -0.97 5.70
C TYR A 115 4.72 -1.09 4.74
N LEU A 116 5.94 -1.11 5.26
CA LEU A 116 7.11 -1.43 4.45
C LEU A 116 7.08 -2.92 4.09
N TYR A 117 7.43 -3.24 2.85
CA TYR A 117 7.53 -4.62 2.40
C TYR A 117 8.82 -5.30 2.92
N ASP A 118 8.70 -6.55 3.36
CA ASP A 118 9.80 -7.31 3.92
C ASP A 118 10.70 -7.97 2.86
N TYR A 119 11.39 -7.14 2.06
CA TYR A 119 12.20 -7.63 0.94
C TYR A 119 13.25 -8.66 1.37
N LEU A 120 13.87 -8.46 2.54
CA LEU A 120 14.92 -9.35 3.06
C LEU A 120 14.46 -10.81 3.11
N HIS A 121 13.21 -11.07 3.49
CA HIS A 121 12.69 -12.43 3.64
C HIS A 121 11.81 -12.87 2.47
N GLN A 122 11.21 -11.94 1.74
CA GLN A 122 10.24 -12.24 0.67
C GLN A 122 10.83 -12.15 -0.74
N GLY A 123 11.90 -11.37 -0.93
CA GLY A 123 12.54 -11.15 -2.23
C GLY A 123 11.74 -10.25 -3.16
N CYS A 124 12.01 -10.29 -4.47
CA CYS A 124 11.31 -9.44 -5.43
C CYS A 124 9.87 -9.93 -5.67
N PRO A 125 8.83 -9.08 -5.58
CA PRO A 125 7.45 -9.47 -5.82
C PRO A 125 7.20 -10.15 -7.18
N ASN A 126 7.88 -9.69 -8.24
CA ASN A 126 7.84 -10.31 -9.58
C ASN A 126 8.26 -11.78 -9.61
N THR A 127 9.00 -12.26 -8.60
CA THR A 127 9.49 -13.64 -8.54
C THR A 127 8.59 -14.56 -7.71
N ILE A 128 7.57 -14.00 -7.05
CA ILE A 128 6.66 -14.78 -6.21
C ILE A 128 5.57 -15.40 -7.09
N LEU A 129 5.49 -16.72 -7.06
CA LEU A 129 4.46 -17.46 -7.80
C LEU A 129 3.05 -16.99 -7.43
N LYS A 130 2.16 -16.95 -8.43
CA LYS A 130 0.73 -16.59 -8.34
C LYS A 130 0.40 -15.12 -8.12
N TRP A 131 1.40 -14.24 -8.01
CA TRP A 131 1.16 -12.80 -8.04
C TRP A 131 0.98 -12.33 -9.47
N GLU A 132 -0.08 -11.55 -9.71
CA GLU A 132 -0.25 -10.80 -10.94
C GLU A 132 0.33 -9.39 -10.73
N SER A 133 0.89 -8.81 -11.79
CA SER A 133 1.35 -7.42 -11.79
C SER A 133 0.62 -6.60 -12.84
N VAL A 134 0.39 -5.33 -12.52
CA VAL A 134 -0.17 -4.35 -13.44
C VAL A 134 0.47 -2.99 -13.18
N SER A 135 0.94 -2.34 -14.23
CA SER A 135 1.41 -0.96 -14.16
C SER A 135 0.26 -0.03 -14.49
N PRO A 136 0.07 1.05 -13.73
CA PRO A 136 -0.95 2.03 -14.06
C PRO A 136 -0.63 2.73 -15.39
N SER A 137 -1.63 2.91 -16.25
CA SER A 137 -1.52 3.58 -17.54
C SER A 137 -1.92 5.06 -17.50
N TYR A 138 -2.59 5.48 -16.43
CA TYR A 138 -3.31 6.75 -16.35
C TYR A 138 -2.50 7.99 -16.73
N ASP A 139 -3.19 8.95 -17.34
CA ASP A 139 -2.67 10.28 -17.57
C ASP A 139 -2.99 11.22 -16.39
N LYS A 140 -2.49 12.46 -16.43
CA LYS A 140 -2.80 13.44 -15.38
C LYS A 140 -4.27 13.87 -15.38
N ALA A 141 -4.97 13.77 -16.51
CA ALA A 141 -6.40 14.09 -16.59
C ALA A 141 -7.24 13.05 -15.84
N ASP A 142 -6.85 11.78 -15.85
CA ASP A 142 -7.49 10.72 -15.05
C ASP A 142 -7.42 11.02 -13.54
N LEU A 143 -6.36 11.68 -13.09
CA LEU A 143 -6.22 12.10 -11.69
C LEU A 143 -7.28 13.12 -11.28
N THR A 144 -7.73 13.98 -12.20
CA THR A 144 -8.72 15.02 -11.89
C THR A 144 -10.07 14.43 -11.48
N ASN A 145 -10.37 13.22 -11.97
CA ASN A 145 -11.58 12.48 -11.65
C ASN A 145 -11.45 11.61 -10.39
N LEU A 146 -10.24 11.46 -9.82
CA LEU A 146 -10.07 10.78 -8.55
C LEU A 146 -10.72 11.59 -7.43
N ARG A 147 -11.56 10.89 -6.67
CA ARG A 147 -12.19 11.44 -5.46
C ARG A 147 -11.23 11.57 -4.29
N VAL A 148 -9.95 11.25 -4.47
CA VAL A 148 -8.91 11.43 -3.45
C VAL A 148 -8.49 12.90 -3.40
N LYS A 149 -8.24 13.42 -2.20
CA LYS A 149 -7.71 14.77 -1.97
C LYS A 149 -6.36 14.97 -2.65
N GLU A 150 -6.05 16.21 -2.99
CA GLU A 150 -4.75 16.62 -3.52
C GLU A 150 -3.66 16.44 -2.47
N LYS A 151 -2.39 16.43 -2.89
CA LYS A 151 -1.25 16.19 -1.99
C LYS A 151 -1.23 17.19 -0.84
N GLU A 152 -1.50 18.45 -1.15
CA GLU A 152 -1.50 19.59 -0.24
C GLU A 152 -2.59 19.44 0.84
N ASP A 153 -3.71 18.82 0.47
CA ASP A 153 -4.86 18.57 1.34
C ASP A 153 -4.88 17.13 1.90
N TYR A 154 -3.88 16.31 1.54
CA TYR A 154 -3.89 14.90 1.88
C TYR A 154 -3.50 14.75 3.36
N PRO A 155 -4.38 14.17 4.20
CA PRO A 155 -4.13 14.08 5.62
C PRO A 155 -2.97 13.12 5.90
N PRO A 156 -2.07 13.43 6.85
CA PRO A 156 -1.08 12.48 7.31
C PRO A 156 -1.74 11.18 7.80
N PRO A 157 -1.07 10.02 7.61
CA PRO A 157 -1.56 8.76 8.13
C PRO A 157 -1.69 8.79 9.65
N GLN A 158 -2.56 7.93 10.18
CA GLN A 158 -2.71 7.69 11.60
C GLN A 158 -1.90 6.45 12.02
N LYS A 159 -1.81 6.21 13.33
CA LYS A 159 -1.20 4.98 13.85
C LYS A 159 -2.03 3.76 13.38
N PRO A 160 -1.40 2.68 12.88
CA PRO A 160 -2.12 1.44 12.57
C PRO A 160 -2.86 0.87 13.76
N LYS A 161 -3.93 0.11 13.50
CA LYS A 161 -4.75 -0.54 14.53
C LYS A 161 -3.96 -1.55 15.35
N SER A 162 -3.04 -2.26 14.69
CA SER A 162 -2.20 -3.29 15.30
C SER A 162 -0.72 -2.91 15.21
N SER A 163 0.05 -3.26 16.23
CA SER A 163 1.52 -3.10 16.19
C SER A 163 2.19 -4.08 15.23
N LYS A 164 1.52 -5.20 14.92
CA LYS A 164 1.98 -6.19 13.95
C LYS A 164 1.08 -6.15 12.72
N PRO A 165 1.66 -6.10 11.50
CA PRO A 165 0.87 -6.16 10.29
C PRO A 165 0.17 -7.52 10.17
N PRO A 166 -0.98 -7.58 9.49
CA PRO A 166 -1.76 -8.80 9.33
C PRO A 166 -1.14 -9.82 8.35
N THR A 167 0.01 -9.50 7.75
CA THR A 167 0.68 -10.33 6.77
C THR A 167 2.19 -10.38 7.01
N HIS A 168 2.79 -11.55 6.73
CA HIS A 168 4.24 -11.77 6.83
C HIS A 168 5.04 -11.09 5.71
N PHE A 169 4.36 -10.50 4.72
CA PHE A 169 4.98 -9.69 3.68
C PHE A 169 5.31 -8.27 4.14
N ALA A 170 4.78 -7.84 5.27
CA ALA A 170 4.92 -6.51 5.80
C ALA A 170 5.78 -6.50 7.05
N GLN A 171 6.60 -5.46 7.19
CA GLN A 171 7.37 -5.18 8.39
C GLN A 171 6.55 -4.34 9.37
N PRO A 172 6.63 -4.60 10.68
CA PRO A 172 6.13 -3.67 11.69
C PRO A 172 6.77 -2.29 11.52
N LEU A 173 6.00 -1.23 11.81
CA LEU A 173 6.56 0.13 11.81
C LEU A 173 7.62 0.26 12.91
N SER A 174 8.78 0.81 12.57
CA SER A 174 9.81 1.12 13.57
C SER A 174 9.31 2.17 14.57
N ALA A 175 9.93 2.23 15.75
CA ALA A 175 9.57 3.22 16.78
C ALA A 175 9.67 4.65 16.24
N GLU A 176 10.74 4.96 15.51
CA GLU A 176 10.96 6.25 14.86
C GLU A 176 9.82 6.61 13.88
N VAL A 177 9.41 5.66 13.02
CA VAL A 177 8.30 5.91 12.09
C VAL A 177 6.99 6.11 12.85
N GLN A 178 6.72 5.35 13.90
CA GLN A 178 5.52 5.53 14.73
C GLN A 178 5.47 6.92 15.38
N GLU A 179 6.59 7.39 15.93
CA GLU A 179 6.69 8.74 16.52
C GLU A 179 6.45 9.82 15.47
N LEU A 180 7.04 9.68 14.28
CA LEU A 180 6.83 10.63 13.19
C LEU A 180 5.37 10.66 12.72
N VAL A 181 4.68 9.51 12.67
CA VAL A 181 3.25 9.43 12.30
C VAL A 181 2.41 10.19 13.33
N ILE A 182 2.66 9.96 14.63
CA ILE A 182 1.94 10.64 15.72
C ILE A 182 2.16 12.16 15.65
N ALA A 183 3.42 12.59 15.53
CA ALA A 183 3.76 14.02 15.51
C ALA A 183 3.14 14.74 14.29
N ARG A 184 3.21 14.13 13.10
CA ARG A 184 2.61 14.71 11.88
C ARG A 184 1.10 14.82 11.98
N ARG A 185 0.43 13.80 12.54
CA ARG A 185 -1.03 13.82 12.68
C ARG A 185 -1.48 14.88 13.68
N ALA A 186 -0.81 15.00 14.84
CA ALA A 186 -1.12 16.02 15.82
C ALA A 186 -0.97 17.44 15.24
N SER A 187 0.15 17.70 14.54
CA SER A 187 0.36 19.00 13.89
C SER A 187 -0.68 19.31 12.81
N TYR A 188 -1.14 18.32 12.06
CA TYR A 188 -2.21 18.49 11.08
C TYR A 188 -3.54 18.83 11.76
N GLU A 189 -3.92 18.12 12.83
CA GLU A 189 -5.16 18.37 13.55
C GLU A 189 -5.19 19.76 14.20
N GLU A 190 -4.06 20.24 14.74
CA GLU A 190 -3.93 21.60 15.26
C GLU A 190 -4.04 22.68 14.17
N SER A 191 -3.73 22.35 12.92
CA SER A 191 -3.80 23.27 11.79
C SER A 191 -5.20 23.40 11.19
N LEU A 192 -6.11 22.49 11.52
CA LEU A 192 -7.48 22.53 11.01
C LEU A 192 -8.26 23.70 11.63
N PRO A 193 -9.14 24.36 10.88
CA PRO A 193 -10.04 25.37 11.44
C PRO A 193 -10.88 24.75 12.57
N ILE A 194 -10.99 25.48 13.68
CA ILE A 194 -11.93 25.12 14.75
C ILE A 194 -13.33 25.43 14.23
N GLU A 195 -14.16 24.39 14.06
CA GLU A 195 -15.60 24.53 13.75
C GLU A 195 -16.40 25.08 14.94
#